data_AF-A0A399SPB8-F1
#
_entry.id   AF-A0A399SPB8-F1
#
_cell.length_a   1.000
_cell.length_b   1.000
_cell.length_c   1.000
_cell.angle_alpha   90.00
_cell.angle_beta   90.00
_cell.angle_gamma   90.00
#
_symmetry.space_group_name_H-M   'P 1'
#
loop_
_entity.id
_entity.type
_entity.pdbx_description
1 polymer ?
#
loop_
_entity_poly.entity_id
_entity_poly.type
_entity_poly.pdbx_seq_one_letter_code
_entity_poly.pdbx_strand_id
1 'polypeptide(L)'
;EGDVADRRLVGATLGARLAPLSGRAHVAGHPLASEAGRVLTSVAMADLGRVDRVDSGVTVGDLLAERIDLSEPMGRRRGARARQAEWLARIDEAADAAGSRRIRGDDPVGSLLPLERAIALTAVAAAGRAPVLVLDVVDPFPDAAAERAFLAALPALVHESTTVLLGAPWFPDEHGIPGRPTVRLRLVAEDDAPAPDDAERPDIDQPVTTGKETRR
;
A
#
# COMPACT_ATOMS: atom_id res chain seq x y z
N GLU A 1 7.44 2.24 -7.95
CA GLU A 1 8.81 1.69 -8.02
C GLU A 1 9.76 2.52 -7.18
N GLY A 2 10.81 1.91 -6.67
CA GLY A 2 11.78 2.49 -5.73
C GLY A 2 12.44 1.37 -4.93
N ASP A 3 13.48 1.65 -4.15
CA ASP A 3 14.08 0.63 -3.28
C ASP A 3 13.08 0.19 -2.18
N VAL A 4 13.28 -1.00 -1.61
CA VAL A 4 12.45 -1.54 -0.51
C VAL A 4 12.35 -0.55 0.65
N ALA A 5 13.47 0.11 1.01
CA ALA A 5 13.48 1.10 2.07
C ALA A 5 12.55 2.28 1.76
N ASP A 6 12.65 2.85 0.56
CA ASP A 6 11.85 4.01 0.14
C ASP A 6 10.35 3.67 0.07
N ARG A 7 10.01 2.52 -0.51
CA ARG A 7 8.61 2.07 -0.61
C ARG A 7 7.99 1.91 0.77
N ARG A 8 8.75 1.38 1.74
CA ARG A 8 8.31 1.24 3.13
C ARG A 8 8.17 2.57 3.83
N LEU A 9 9.10 3.50 3.63
CA LEU A 9 9.00 4.85 4.20
C LEU A 9 7.74 5.56 3.68
N VAL A 10 7.49 5.50 2.38
CA VAL A 10 6.27 6.08 1.77
C VAL A 10 5.02 5.38 2.29
N GLY A 11 4.97 4.05 2.28
CA GLY A 11 3.84 3.28 2.79
C GLY A 11 3.53 3.58 4.26
N ALA A 12 4.56 3.64 5.11
CA ALA A 12 4.43 3.95 6.52
C ALA A 12 3.99 5.41 6.76
N THR A 13 4.47 6.35 5.95
CA THR A 13 4.03 7.75 6.02
C THR A 13 2.56 7.89 5.61
N LEU A 14 2.15 7.25 4.51
CA LEU A 14 0.77 7.25 4.04
C LEU A 14 -0.18 6.50 4.99
N GLY A 15 0.33 5.51 5.72
CA GLY A 15 -0.37 4.83 6.81
C GLY A 15 -0.36 5.57 8.14
N ALA A 16 0.16 6.81 8.20
CA ALA A 16 0.34 7.61 9.41
C ALA A 16 1.15 6.93 10.53
N ARG A 17 2.01 5.97 10.17
CA ARG A 17 2.97 5.31 11.08
C ARG A 17 4.27 6.09 11.22
N LEU A 18 4.57 6.95 10.25
CA LEU A 18 5.68 7.90 10.29
C LEU A 18 5.14 9.29 9.98
N ALA A 19 5.67 10.30 10.66
CA ALA A 19 5.37 11.69 10.34
C ALA A 19 6.10 12.08 9.04
N PRO A 20 5.45 12.80 8.12
CA PRO A 20 6.13 13.32 6.94
C PRO A 20 7.21 14.33 7.36
N LEU A 21 8.39 14.26 6.74
CA LEU A 21 9.48 15.20 6.98
C LEU A 21 9.15 16.60 6.43
N SER A 22 8.56 16.64 5.25
CA SER A 22 8.16 17.86 4.53
C SER A 22 6.95 17.58 3.63
N GLY A 23 6.38 18.63 3.04
CA GLY A 23 5.27 18.53 2.10
C GLY A 23 3.89 18.38 2.75
N ARG A 24 2.89 18.02 1.94
CA ARG A 24 1.49 17.81 2.36
C ARG A 24 0.92 16.61 1.64
N ALA A 25 0.13 15.82 2.34
CA ALA A 25 -0.57 14.67 1.79
C ALA A 25 -1.94 14.52 2.43
N HIS A 26 -2.91 14.01 1.67
CA HIS A 26 -4.24 13.64 2.15
C HIS A 26 -4.48 12.17 1.86
N VAL A 27 -4.99 11.44 2.86
CA VAL A 27 -5.26 10.00 2.76
C VAL A 27 -6.71 9.76 3.16
N ALA A 28 -7.49 9.17 2.26
CA ALA A 28 -8.93 8.98 2.43
C ALA A 28 -9.67 10.28 2.83
N GLY A 29 -9.24 11.42 2.29
CA GLY A 29 -9.83 12.74 2.57
C GLY A 29 -9.28 13.46 3.82
N HIS A 30 -8.37 12.83 4.58
CA HIS A 30 -7.84 13.41 5.82
C HIS A 30 -6.38 13.87 5.64
N PRO A 31 -6.01 15.09 6.05
CA PRO A 31 -4.65 15.60 5.96
C PRO A 31 -3.69 14.85 6.89
N LEU A 32 -2.51 14.49 6.37
CA LEU A 32 -1.41 13.93 7.16
C LEU A 32 -0.75 14.97 8.07
N ALA A 33 -0.14 14.47 9.14
CA ALA A 33 0.18 15.13 10.41
C ALA A 33 -1.05 15.54 11.23
N SER A 34 -1.90 16.45 10.75
CA SER A 34 -3.01 17.01 11.56
C SER A 34 -4.10 16.01 11.92
N GLU A 35 -4.40 15.05 11.03
CA GLU A 35 -5.43 14.03 11.24
C GLU A 35 -4.88 12.60 11.18
N ALA A 36 -3.63 12.43 11.62
CA ALA A 36 -2.92 11.15 11.61
C ALA A 36 -3.72 10.00 12.25
N GLY A 37 -4.47 10.27 13.34
CA GLY A 37 -5.33 9.26 13.98
C GLY A 37 -6.45 8.74 13.07
N ARG A 38 -7.09 9.61 12.27
CA ARG A 38 -8.12 9.19 11.30
C ARG A 38 -7.49 8.40 10.16
N VAL A 39 -6.34 8.86 9.65
CA VAL A 39 -5.59 8.15 8.61
C VAL A 39 -5.18 6.76 9.08
N LEU A 40 -4.65 6.62 10.30
CA LEU A 40 -4.22 5.34 10.87
C LEU A 40 -5.36 4.30 10.87
N THR A 41 -6.58 4.72 11.17
CA THR A 41 -7.77 3.84 11.14
C THR A 41 -8.34 3.59 9.74
N SER A 42 -7.95 4.39 8.75
CA SER A 42 -8.44 4.34 7.37
C SER A 42 -7.52 3.54 6.43
N VAL A 43 -6.34 3.12 6.91
CA VAL A 43 -5.33 2.43 6.11
C VAL A 43 -5.03 1.06 6.70
N ALA A 44 -5.23 0.01 5.91
CA ALA A 44 -4.69 -1.32 6.20
C ALA A 44 -3.35 -1.48 5.49
N MET A 45 -2.41 -2.19 6.12
CA MET A 45 -1.09 -2.45 5.55
C MET A 45 -0.74 -3.94 5.66
N ALA A 46 -0.10 -4.50 4.63
CA ALA A 46 0.47 -5.84 4.65
C ALA A 46 1.81 -5.91 3.90
N ASP A 47 2.77 -6.59 4.53
CA ASP A 47 4.02 -6.99 3.92
C ASP A 47 3.86 -8.42 3.38
N LEU A 48 4.04 -8.61 2.07
CA LEU A 48 3.65 -9.85 1.38
C LEU A 48 4.75 -10.93 1.31
N GLY A 49 5.97 -10.62 1.78
CA GLY A 49 7.11 -11.56 1.77
C GLY A 49 7.52 -12.08 3.14
N ARG A 50 7.51 -11.22 4.16
CA ARG A 50 8.19 -11.49 5.43
C ARG A 50 7.29 -12.22 6.43
N VAL A 51 7.53 -13.51 6.65
CA VAL A 51 6.99 -14.29 7.78
C VAL A 51 8.11 -14.56 8.81
N ASP A 52 8.92 -13.55 9.14
CA ASP A 52 10.13 -13.79 9.97
C ASP A 52 9.84 -13.99 11.46
N ARG A 53 8.60 -13.87 11.94
CA ARG A 53 8.29 -13.96 13.39
C ARG A 53 6.89 -14.48 13.74
N VAL A 54 6.20 -15.09 12.80
CA VAL A 54 4.94 -15.76 13.12
C VAL A 54 5.31 -17.20 13.46
N ASP A 55 4.83 -17.71 14.60
CA ASP A 55 4.91 -19.15 14.92
C ASP A 55 4.63 -19.93 13.65
N SER A 56 5.55 -20.80 13.23
CA SER A 56 5.51 -21.46 11.91
C SER A 56 4.23 -22.28 11.65
N GLY A 57 3.38 -22.43 12.67
CA GLY A 57 2.06 -23.08 12.59
C GLY A 57 0.87 -22.13 12.44
N VAL A 58 1.02 -20.81 12.41
CA VAL A 58 -0.13 -19.91 12.22
C VAL A 58 -0.69 -20.08 10.83
N THR A 59 -1.99 -20.35 10.78
CA THR A 59 -2.70 -20.66 9.55
C THR A 59 -3.33 -19.41 8.93
N VAL A 60 -3.69 -19.49 7.65
CA VAL A 60 -4.46 -18.44 6.96
C VAL A 60 -5.78 -18.14 7.69
N GLY A 61 -6.43 -19.19 8.19
CA GLY A 61 -7.67 -19.12 8.94
C GLY A 61 -7.51 -18.36 10.25
N ASP A 62 -6.42 -18.60 10.98
CA ASP A 62 -6.11 -17.91 12.24
C ASP A 62 -5.94 -16.40 12.01
N LEU A 63 -5.16 -16.01 11.00
CA LEU A 63 -4.94 -14.59 10.67
C LEU A 63 -6.23 -13.90 10.23
N LEU A 64 -7.08 -14.58 9.45
CA LEU A 64 -8.39 -14.04 9.07
C LEU A 64 -9.30 -13.85 10.27
N ALA A 65 -9.36 -14.84 11.16
CA ALA A 65 -10.17 -14.77 12.37
C ALA A 65 -9.70 -13.62 13.27
N GLU A 66 -8.40 -13.52 13.52
CA GLU A 66 -7.79 -12.44 14.30
C GLU A 66 -8.11 -11.07 13.67
N ARG A 67 -7.92 -10.92 12.35
CA ARG A 67 -8.19 -9.65 11.69
C ARG A 67 -9.66 -9.25 11.77
N ILE A 68 -10.58 -10.18 11.54
CA ILE A 68 -12.02 -9.93 11.63
C ILE A 68 -12.36 -9.48 13.05
N ASP A 69 -11.86 -10.18 14.07
CA ASP A 69 -12.10 -9.86 15.47
C ASP A 69 -11.55 -8.47 15.87
N LEU A 70 -10.38 -8.08 15.35
CA LEU A 70 -9.79 -6.75 15.59
C LEU A 70 -10.53 -5.62 14.86
N SER A 71 -11.19 -5.92 13.74
CA SER A 71 -11.91 -4.92 12.94
C SER A 71 -13.37 -4.69 13.39
N GLU A 72 -13.94 -5.61 14.18
CA GLU A 72 -15.35 -5.55 14.58
C GLU A 72 -15.56 -4.74 15.88
N PRO A 73 -16.56 -3.84 15.92
CA PRO A 73 -17.03 -3.27 17.17
C PRO A 73 -17.52 -4.39 18.10
N MET A 74 -17.14 -4.34 19.39
CA MET A 74 -17.33 -5.40 20.41
C MET A 74 -18.73 -6.07 20.46
N GLY A 75 -19.80 -5.45 19.94
CA GLY A 75 -21.17 -5.97 19.90
C GLY A 75 -21.56 -6.83 18.68
N ARG A 76 -20.70 -6.99 17.65
CA ARG A 76 -21.08 -7.63 16.36
C ARG A 76 -20.43 -8.99 16.06
N ARG A 77 -19.91 -9.68 17.09
CA ARG A 77 -19.25 -11.01 16.94
C ARG A 77 -20.14 -12.13 16.37
N ARG A 78 -21.47 -11.93 16.29
CA ARG A 78 -22.39 -12.85 15.60
C ARG A 78 -22.20 -12.71 14.09
N GLY A 79 -21.21 -13.41 13.54
CA GLY A 79 -20.95 -13.42 12.10
C GLY A 79 -19.50 -13.76 11.72
N ALA A 80 -18.57 -13.77 12.67
CA ALA A 80 -17.14 -13.96 12.40
C ALA A 80 -16.84 -15.22 11.57
N ARG A 81 -17.44 -16.37 11.91
CA ARG A 81 -17.26 -17.62 11.14
C ARG A 81 -17.80 -17.54 9.72
N ALA A 82 -18.99 -16.96 9.53
CA ALA A 82 -19.57 -16.79 8.20
C ALA A 82 -18.71 -15.85 7.34
N ARG A 83 -18.18 -14.79 7.96
CA ARG A 83 -17.27 -13.84 7.32
C ARG A 83 -15.93 -14.46 6.97
N GLN A 84 -15.38 -15.30 7.85
CA GLN A 84 -14.17 -16.08 7.59
C GLN A 84 -14.39 -17.02 6.41
N ALA A 85 -15.51 -17.75 6.36
CA ALA A 85 -15.86 -18.61 5.23
C ALA A 85 -16.02 -17.82 3.91
N GLU A 86 -16.63 -16.64 3.96
CA GLU A 86 -16.74 -15.73 2.80
C GLU A 86 -15.36 -15.28 2.28
N TRP A 87 -14.42 -14.99 3.19
CA TRP A 87 -13.06 -14.64 2.81
C TRP A 87 -12.25 -15.81 2.26
N LEU A 88 -12.42 -17.01 2.82
CA LEU A 88 -11.82 -18.22 2.26
C LEU A 88 -12.34 -18.51 0.85
N ALA A 89 -13.63 -18.28 0.59
CA ALA A 89 -14.19 -18.39 -0.75
C ALA A 89 -13.61 -17.35 -1.73
N ARG A 90 -13.36 -16.12 -1.28
CA ARG A 90 -12.66 -15.10 -2.10
C ARG A 90 -11.20 -15.46 -2.36
N ILE A 91 -10.52 -16.04 -1.38
CA ILE A 91 -9.16 -16.55 -1.55
C ILE A 91 -9.13 -17.65 -2.61
N ASP A 92 -10.10 -18.58 -2.58
CA ASP A 92 -10.24 -19.62 -3.60
C ASP A 92 -10.45 -18.99 -4.99
N GLU A 93 -11.38 -18.04 -5.13
CA GLU A 93 -11.63 -17.33 -6.39
C GLU A 93 -10.38 -16.59 -6.91
N ALA A 94 -9.65 -15.93 -6.00
CA ALA A 94 -8.41 -15.24 -6.31
C ALA A 94 -7.28 -16.20 -6.74
N ALA A 95 -7.19 -17.36 -6.10
CA ALA A 95 -6.23 -18.41 -6.45
C ALA A 95 -6.55 -19.00 -7.83
N ASP A 96 -7.83 -19.24 -8.13
CA ASP A 96 -8.29 -19.72 -9.44
C ASP A 96 -7.97 -18.69 -10.54
N ALA A 97 -8.23 -17.40 -10.29
CA ALA A 97 -7.89 -16.31 -11.21
C ALA A 97 -6.38 -16.18 -11.47
N ALA A 98 -5.56 -16.48 -10.47
CA ALA A 98 -4.11 -16.51 -10.55
C ALA A 98 -3.54 -17.81 -11.17
N GLY A 99 -4.38 -18.82 -11.43
CA GLY A 99 -3.90 -20.16 -11.83
C GLY A 99 -3.04 -20.84 -10.77
N SER A 100 -3.21 -20.47 -9.50
CA SER A 100 -2.51 -21.04 -8.35
C SER A 100 -3.26 -22.26 -7.80
N ARG A 101 -2.59 -23.06 -6.97
CA ARG A 101 -3.32 -24.06 -6.18
C ARG A 101 -4.29 -23.38 -5.22
N ARG A 102 -5.29 -24.14 -4.79
CA ARG A 102 -6.22 -23.75 -3.73
C ARG A 102 -5.50 -23.55 -2.39
N ILE A 103 -5.82 -22.46 -1.71
CA ILE A 103 -5.27 -22.10 -0.40
C ILE A 103 -6.32 -22.40 0.67
N ARG A 104 -6.01 -23.28 1.61
CA ARG A 104 -6.93 -23.69 2.67
C ARG A 104 -6.76 -22.84 3.92
N GLY A 105 -7.81 -22.80 4.74
CA GLY A 105 -7.77 -22.08 6.01
C GLY A 105 -6.77 -22.66 7.01
N ASP A 106 -6.48 -23.96 6.92
CA ASP A 106 -5.52 -24.68 7.76
C ASP A 106 -4.09 -24.69 7.18
N ASP A 107 -3.88 -24.11 5.99
CA ASP A 107 -2.53 -23.98 5.43
C ASP A 107 -1.68 -23.04 6.30
N PRO A 108 -0.51 -23.47 6.79
CA PRO A 108 0.42 -22.59 7.47
C PRO A 108 0.94 -21.53 6.49
N VAL A 109 0.88 -20.25 6.87
CA VAL A 109 1.29 -19.13 5.99
C VAL A 109 2.75 -19.25 5.57
N GLY A 110 3.61 -19.76 6.45
CA GLY A 110 5.03 -20.00 6.17
C GLY A 110 5.30 -21.12 5.15
N SER A 111 4.32 -22.00 4.90
CA SER A 111 4.44 -23.09 3.92
C SER A 111 3.95 -22.71 2.51
N LEU A 112 3.26 -21.58 2.39
CA LEU A 112 2.74 -21.08 1.12
C LEU A 112 3.86 -20.61 0.20
N LEU A 113 3.71 -20.89 -1.10
CA LEU A 113 4.56 -20.29 -2.14
C LEU A 113 4.38 -18.75 -2.17
N PRO A 114 5.34 -17.97 -2.71
CA PRO A 114 5.26 -16.51 -2.68
C PRO A 114 3.95 -15.93 -3.22
N LEU A 115 3.43 -16.43 -4.34
CA LEU A 115 2.16 -16.01 -4.93
C LEU A 115 0.96 -16.31 -4.01
N GLU A 116 0.89 -17.54 -3.51
CA GLU A 116 -0.17 -17.99 -2.59
C GLU A 116 -0.18 -17.17 -1.31
N ARG A 117 1.01 -16.92 -0.75
CA ARG A 117 1.21 -16.11 0.44
C ARG A 117 0.75 -14.67 0.23
N ALA A 118 1.10 -14.07 -0.91
CA ALA A 118 0.67 -12.73 -1.27
C ALA A 118 -0.86 -12.62 -1.38
N ILE A 119 -1.51 -13.61 -2.00
CA ILE A 119 -2.99 -13.70 -2.08
C ILE A 119 -3.59 -13.78 -0.67
N ALA A 120 -3.10 -14.69 0.17
CA ALA A 120 -3.61 -14.89 1.52
C ALA A 120 -3.45 -13.63 2.41
N LEU A 121 -2.25 -13.03 2.43
CA LEU A 121 -1.97 -11.84 3.24
C LEU A 121 -2.72 -10.60 2.76
N THR A 122 -2.95 -10.48 1.44
CA THR A 122 -3.82 -9.44 0.87
C THR A 122 -5.25 -9.62 1.34
N ALA A 123 -5.79 -10.85 1.32
CA ALA A 123 -7.13 -11.14 1.80
C ALA A 123 -7.28 -10.83 3.29
N VAL A 124 -6.27 -11.20 4.11
CA VAL A 124 -6.22 -10.84 5.53
C VAL A 124 -6.30 -9.32 5.67
N ALA A 125 -5.46 -8.54 5.01
CA ALA A 125 -5.49 -7.09 5.14
C ALA A 125 -6.81 -6.45 4.66
N ALA A 126 -7.39 -6.97 3.56
CA ALA A 126 -8.67 -6.52 3.02
C ALA A 126 -9.86 -6.88 3.93
N ALA A 127 -9.75 -7.91 4.76
CA ALA A 127 -10.80 -8.33 5.69
C ALA A 127 -11.26 -7.23 6.65
N GLY A 128 -10.34 -6.32 7.01
CA GLY A 128 -10.63 -5.17 7.87
C GLY A 128 -11.41 -4.03 7.20
N ARG A 129 -11.71 -4.11 5.89
CA ARG A 129 -12.51 -3.12 5.13
C ARG A 129 -11.98 -1.68 5.21
N ALA A 130 -10.68 -1.50 5.34
CA ALA A 130 -10.08 -0.17 5.23
C ALA A 130 -10.30 0.39 3.81
N PRO A 131 -10.63 1.69 3.67
CA PRO A 131 -10.80 2.32 2.36
C PRO A 131 -9.49 2.41 1.56
N VAL A 132 -8.34 2.35 2.24
CA VAL A 132 -7.01 2.32 1.62
C VAL A 132 -6.27 1.07 2.09
N LEU A 133 -5.68 0.35 1.14
CA LEU A 133 -4.88 -0.85 1.37
C LEU A 133 -3.47 -0.64 0.80
N VAL A 134 -2.46 -0.73 1.67
CA VAL A 134 -1.04 -0.67 1.29
C VAL A 134 -0.47 -2.08 1.31
N LEU A 135 0.05 -2.53 0.17
CA LEU A 135 0.65 -3.85 -0.01
C LEU A 135 2.11 -3.67 -0.41
N ASP A 136 3.05 -4.19 0.37
CA ASP A 136 4.48 -4.17 0.02
C ASP A 136 4.96 -5.58 -0.32
N VAL A 137 5.33 -5.78 -1.59
CA VAL A 137 5.97 -6.99 -2.08
C VAL A 137 7.44 -6.93 -1.66
N VAL A 138 7.73 -7.59 -0.55
CA VAL A 138 9.08 -7.65 0.04
C VAL A 138 9.93 -8.69 -0.69
N ASP A 139 9.37 -9.89 -0.89
CA ASP A 139 10.02 -10.95 -1.65
C ASP A 139 9.56 -10.84 -3.12
N PRO A 140 10.49 -10.78 -4.09
CA PRO A 140 10.11 -10.77 -5.49
C PRO A 140 9.41 -12.08 -5.88
N PHE A 141 8.47 -11.97 -6.81
CA PHE A 141 7.90 -13.15 -7.46
C PHE A 141 8.95 -13.81 -8.36
N PRO A 142 8.81 -15.12 -8.64
CA PRO A 142 9.82 -15.86 -9.42
C PRO A 142 9.95 -15.38 -10.87
N ASP A 143 8.87 -14.86 -11.46
CA ASP A 143 8.82 -14.37 -12.83
C ASP A 143 7.64 -13.40 -13.06
N ALA A 144 7.62 -12.76 -14.24
CA ALA A 144 6.57 -11.84 -14.66
C ALA A 144 5.19 -12.51 -14.87
N ALA A 145 5.13 -13.84 -14.97
CA ALA A 145 3.84 -14.53 -15.03
C ALA A 145 3.19 -14.58 -13.65
N ALA A 146 3.97 -14.86 -12.60
CA ALA A 146 3.52 -14.81 -11.21
C ALA A 146 3.13 -13.38 -10.79
N GLU A 147 3.84 -12.35 -11.27
CA GLU A 147 3.46 -10.94 -11.07
C GLU A 147 2.07 -10.63 -11.65
N ARG A 148 1.84 -10.99 -12.91
CA ARG A 148 0.54 -10.80 -13.59
C ARG A 148 -0.57 -11.63 -12.93
N ALA A 149 -0.26 -12.85 -12.50
CA ALA A 149 -1.19 -13.70 -11.78
C ALA A 149 -1.64 -13.06 -10.45
N PHE A 150 -0.72 -12.45 -9.70
CA PHE A 150 -1.07 -11.72 -8.49
C PHE A 150 -1.98 -10.52 -8.78
N LEU A 151 -1.68 -9.74 -9.83
CA LEU A 151 -2.54 -8.61 -10.22
C LEU A 151 -3.94 -9.06 -10.65
N ALA A 152 -4.05 -10.21 -11.33
CA ALA A 152 -5.31 -10.80 -11.73
C ALA A 152 -6.16 -11.29 -10.54
N ALA A 153 -5.53 -11.62 -9.42
CA ALA A 153 -6.20 -12.04 -8.19
C ALA A 153 -6.82 -10.86 -7.40
N LEU A 154 -6.24 -9.65 -7.51
CA LEU A 154 -6.64 -8.50 -6.68
C LEU A 154 -8.14 -8.11 -6.78
N PRO A 155 -8.80 -8.14 -7.95
CA PRO A 155 -10.23 -7.83 -8.05
C PRO A 155 -11.14 -8.75 -7.23
N ALA A 156 -10.76 -10.01 -7.03
CA ALA A 156 -11.53 -10.94 -6.19
C ALA A 156 -11.35 -10.67 -4.68
N LEU A 157 -10.21 -10.10 -4.29
CA LEU A 157 -9.86 -9.85 -2.89
C LEU A 157 -10.26 -8.46 -2.40
N VAL A 158 -10.21 -7.47 -3.28
CA VAL A 158 -10.34 -6.06 -2.91
C VAL A 158 -11.58 -5.49 -3.57
N HIS A 159 -12.44 -4.84 -2.77
CA HIS A 159 -13.62 -4.15 -3.28
C HIS A 159 -13.22 -3.02 -4.24
N GLU A 160 -13.99 -2.78 -5.30
CA GLU A 160 -13.69 -1.79 -6.34
C GLU A 160 -13.48 -0.36 -5.81
N SER A 161 -14.16 -0.02 -4.70
CA SER A 161 -14.04 1.28 -4.04
C SER A 161 -12.80 1.42 -3.12
N THR A 162 -12.07 0.35 -2.85
CA THR A 162 -10.84 0.40 -2.03
C THR A 162 -9.66 0.83 -2.90
N THR A 163 -8.94 1.87 -2.49
CA THR A 163 -7.68 2.27 -3.13
C THR A 163 -6.56 1.32 -2.72
N VAL A 164 -5.81 0.80 -3.69
CA VAL A 164 -4.66 -0.08 -3.44
C VAL A 164 -3.38 0.65 -3.79
N LEU A 165 -2.48 0.78 -2.82
CA LEU A 165 -1.09 1.19 -3.02
C LEU A 165 -0.21 -0.07 -3.03
N LEU A 166 0.34 -0.42 -4.18
CA LEU A 166 1.22 -1.56 -4.34
C LEU A 166 2.68 -1.10 -4.43
N GLY A 167 3.46 -1.38 -3.40
CA GLY A 167 4.91 -1.31 -3.45
C GLY A 167 5.47 -2.63 -3.99
N ALA A 168 6.15 -2.59 -5.12
CA ALA A 168 6.80 -3.76 -5.71
C ALA A 168 8.16 -3.38 -6.32
N PRO A 169 9.13 -4.33 -6.37
CA PRO A 169 10.42 -4.12 -7.04
C PRO A 169 10.29 -4.16 -8.57
N TRP A 170 9.20 -4.74 -9.06
CA TRP A 170 8.80 -4.80 -10.45
C TRP A 170 7.67 -3.80 -10.70
N PHE A 171 7.57 -3.31 -11.93
CA PHE A 171 6.44 -2.51 -12.35
C PHE A 171 5.52 -3.41 -13.19
N PRO A 172 4.19 -3.45 -12.94
CA PRO A 172 3.25 -4.06 -13.89
C PRO A 172 3.52 -3.56 -15.32
N ASP A 173 3.29 -4.35 -16.36
CA ASP A 173 3.22 -3.82 -17.73
C ASP A 173 2.23 -2.63 -17.81
N GLU A 174 2.14 -1.89 -18.92
CA GLU A 174 1.24 -0.71 -19.09
C GLU A 174 -0.17 -0.90 -18.48
N HIS A 175 -0.61 -2.15 -18.43
CA HIS A 175 -1.82 -2.65 -17.79
C HIS A 175 -1.59 -2.83 -16.28
N GLY A 176 -2.09 -1.89 -15.48
CA GLY A 176 -2.15 -2.01 -14.02
C GLY A 176 -3.13 -3.09 -13.54
N ILE A 177 -3.80 -2.86 -12.40
CA ILE A 177 -4.79 -3.85 -11.92
C ILE A 177 -5.98 -3.89 -12.90
N PRO A 178 -6.38 -5.06 -13.42
CA PRO A 178 -7.48 -5.16 -14.38
C PRO A 178 -8.75 -4.48 -13.86
N GLY A 179 -9.38 -3.66 -14.72
CA GLY A 179 -10.62 -2.94 -14.39
C GLY A 179 -10.44 -1.75 -13.44
N ARG A 180 -9.20 -1.35 -13.10
CA ARG A 180 -8.93 -0.25 -12.17
C ARG A 180 -8.03 0.83 -12.76
N PRO A 181 -8.36 2.13 -12.56
CA PRO A 181 -7.44 3.22 -12.84
C PRO A 181 -6.13 3.01 -12.08
N THR A 182 -5.01 3.10 -12.78
CA THR A 182 -3.68 2.89 -12.19
C THR A 182 -2.82 4.12 -12.42
N VAL A 183 -2.19 4.61 -11.35
CA VAL A 183 -1.22 5.70 -11.39
C VAL A 183 0.13 5.15 -10.98
N ARG A 184 1.16 5.49 -11.76
CA ARG A 184 2.53 5.07 -11.51
C ARG A 184 3.26 6.14 -10.71
N LEU A 185 3.89 5.73 -9.62
CA LEU A 185 4.78 6.58 -8.84
C LEU A 185 6.18 5.98 -8.86
N ARG A 186 7.13 6.79 -9.33
CA ARG A 186 8.56 6.52 -9.24
C ARG A 186 9.10 7.27 -8.04
N LEU A 187 9.65 6.54 -7.08
CA LEU A 187 10.37 7.11 -5.95
C LEU A 187 11.80 7.37 -6.43
N VAL A 188 12.23 8.61 -6.32
CA VAL A 188 13.60 9.04 -6.64
C VAL A 188 14.24 9.43 -5.31
N ALA A 189 15.42 8.89 -5.03
CA ALA A 189 16.18 9.30 -3.87
C ALA A 189 16.64 10.75 -4.05
N GLU A 190 16.61 11.55 -2.97
CA GLU A 190 17.01 12.96 -3.00
C GLU A 190 18.47 13.16 -3.44
N ASP A 191 19.34 12.16 -3.30
CA ASP A 191 20.75 12.20 -3.73
C ASP A 191 20.92 12.29 -5.26
N ASP A 192 19.89 12.00 -6.05
CA ASP A 192 19.88 12.15 -7.52
C ASP A 192 19.18 13.45 -7.98
N ALA A 193 18.74 14.30 -7.06
CA ALA A 193 18.26 15.63 -7.44
C ALA A 193 19.48 16.44 -7.93
N PRO A 194 19.48 16.94 -9.19
CA PRO A 194 20.50 17.90 -9.58
C PRO A 194 20.45 19.05 -8.58
N ALA A 195 21.61 19.40 -8.01
CA ALA A 195 21.74 20.54 -7.13
C ALA A 195 20.97 21.71 -7.77
N PRO A 196 20.15 22.45 -6.99
CA PRO A 196 19.49 23.62 -7.54
C PRO A 196 20.57 24.49 -8.15
N ASP A 197 20.48 24.68 -9.47
CA ASP A 197 21.38 25.53 -10.23
C ASP A 197 21.40 26.87 -9.49
N ASP A 198 22.59 27.34 -9.09
CA ASP A 198 22.84 28.65 -8.49
C ASP A 198 22.60 29.75 -9.55
N ALA A 199 21.46 29.69 -10.25
CA ALA A 199 21.00 30.67 -11.21
C ALA A 199 20.44 31.86 -10.43
N GLU A 200 21.37 32.78 -10.14
CA GLU A 200 21.17 34.22 -10.00
C GLU A 200 20.11 34.64 -8.98
N ARG A 201 20.55 34.82 -7.73
CA ARG A 201 19.95 35.86 -6.87
C ARG A 201 20.06 37.20 -7.60
N PRO A 202 18.95 37.88 -7.94
CA PRO A 202 19.04 39.25 -8.41
C PRO A 202 19.61 40.11 -7.26
N ASP A 203 20.72 40.77 -7.57
CA ASP A 203 21.42 41.71 -6.71
C ASP A 203 20.48 42.87 -6.35
N ILE A 204 20.08 42.96 -5.07
CA ILE A 204 19.11 43.95 -4.57
C ILE A 204 19.79 45.30 -4.24
N ASP A 205 21.07 45.48 -4.56
CA ASP A 205 21.84 46.69 -4.23
C ASP A 205 21.96 47.72 -5.38
N GLN A 206 20.94 47.85 -6.24
CA GLN A 206 20.89 49.02 -7.13
C GLN A 206 20.28 50.25 -6.41
N PRO A 207 21.04 51.35 -6.26
CA PRO A 207 20.53 52.56 -5.63
C PRO A 207 19.52 53.26 -6.53
N VAL A 208 18.33 53.51 -5.97
CA VAL A 208 17.28 54.32 -6.60
C VAL A 208 17.77 55.77 -6.71
N THR A 209 18.12 56.22 -7.91
CA THR A 209 18.36 57.64 -8.19
C THR A 209 17.02 58.37 -8.31
N THR A 210 16.59 59.04 -7.24
CA THR A 210 15.51 60.03 -7.30
C THR A 210 15.91 61.23 -8.15
N GLY A 211 15.43 61.26 -9.40
CA GLY A 211 15.43 62.44 -10.24
C GLY A 211 14.38 63.45 -9.76
N LYS A 212 14.85 64.55 -9.15
CA LYS A 212 14.10 65.79 -9.06
C LYS A 212 14.06 66.40 -10.46
N GLU A 213 12.88 66.55 -11.05
CA GLU A 213 12.66 67.57 -12.08
C GLU A 213 11.55 68.54 -11.68
N THR A 214 12.02 69.76 -11.49
CA THR A 214 11.32 71.01 -11.29
C THR A 214 10.59 71.48 -12.55
N ARG A 215 9.37 72.00 -12.34
CA ARG A 215 8.59 72.95 -13.16
C ARG A 215 9.31 73.63 -14.34
N ARG A 216 8.59 73.71 -15.45
CA ARG A 216 8.14 75.02 -15.98
C ARG A 216 6.75 74.94 -16.58
#